data_AF-M0B7H3-F1
#
_entry.id   AF-M0B7H3-F1
#
_cell.length_a   1.000
_cell.length_b   1.000
_cell.length_c   1.000
_cell.angle_alpha   90.00
_cell.angle_beta   90.00
_cell.angle_gamma   90.00
#
_symmetry.space_group_name_H-M   'P 1'
#
loop_
_entity.id
_entity.type
_entity.pdbx_description
1 polymer ?
#
loop_
_entity_poly.entity_id
_entity_poly.type
_entity_poly.pdbx_seq_one_letter_code
_entity_poly.pdbx_strand_id
1 'polypeptide(L)'
;AIQNAYAIPRHSDGMTRVNVGYIEGGTASNVIAEELTIDAEVRGETTGLMEYMRTELERVLYAAAEMHDCDVTPRVISESPRTDSDPALRELVGSAARPVGGVDRVIETTEFGVSEDVTYLMDRVQRAGGLASYVLIGTDHPTNHHTPTFDIDEESLEIGVRVLSDAIRECSRRQP
;
A
#
# COMPACT_ATOMS: atom_id res chain seq x y z
N ALA A 1 -21.33 -9.67 -12.58
CA ALA A 1 -20.53 -8.88 -11.62
C ALA A 1 -19.06 -8.72 -12.03
N ILE A 2 -18.25 -9.79 -12.08
CA ILE A 2 -16.77 -9.68 -12.25
C ILE A 2 -16.33 -8.95 -13.53
N GLN A 3 -16.89 -9.30 -14.70
CA GLN A 3 -16.55 -8.61 -15.94
C GLN A 3 -16.82 -7.10 -15.85
N ASN A 4 -17.91 -6.71 -15.19
CA ASN A 4 -18.26 -5.30 -15.01
C ASN A 4 -17.30 -4.61 -14.03
N ALA A 5 -16.79 -5.31 -13.02
CA ALA A 5 -15.78 -4.78 -12.11
C ALA A 5 -14.49 -4.40 -12.86
N TYR A 6 -14.03 -5.27 -13.77
CA TYR A 6 -12.89 -4.95 -14.63
C TYR A 6 -13.18 -3.87 -15.68
N ALA A 7 -14.45 -3.62 -16.00
CA ALA A 7 -14.88 -2.56 -16.89
C ALA A 7 -15.02 -1.18 -16.22
N ILE A 8 -14.80 -1.06 -14.91
CA ILE A 8 -14.83 0.24 -14.21
C ILE A 8 -13.83 1.18 -14.89
N PRO A 9 -14.26 2.38 -15.33
CA PRO A 9 -13.38 3.36 -15.95
C PRO A 9 -12.18 3.68 -15.07
N ARG A 10 -11.01 3.86 -15.69
CA ARG A 10 -9.85 4.39 -14.96
C ARG A 10 -10.05 5.89 -14.75
N HIS A 11 -9.69 6.37 -13.57
CA HIS A 11 -9.78 7.78 -13.23
C HIS A 11 -8.71 8.61 -13.97
N SER A 12 -9.03 9.82 -14.41
CA SER A 12 -8.08 10.70 -15.11
C SER A 12 -6.93 11.19 -14.23
N ASP A 13 -7.20 11.34 -12.93
CA ASP A 13 -6.31 12.01 -11.99
C ASP A 13 -5.21 11.09 -11.42
N GLY A 14 -5.17 9.82 -11.82
CA GLY A 14 -4.09 8.91 -11.42
C GLY A 14 -4.45 7.44 -11.53
N MET A 15 -3.51 6.61 -11.12
CA MET A 15 -3.65 5.16 -11.25
C MET A 15 -4.73 4.60 -10.32
N THR A 16 -5.57 3.72 -10.87
CA THR A 16 -6.57 2.95 -10.12
C THR A 16 -6.57 1.50 -10.60
N ARG A 17 -6.74 0.54 -9.69
CA ARG A 17 -6.73 -0.90 -9.96
C ARG A 17 -7.84 -1.60 -9.19
N VAL A 18 -8.40 -2.63 -9.80
CA VAL A 18 -9.31 -3.58 -9.17
C VAL A 18 -8.87 -4.97 -9.60
N ASN A 19 -8.83 -5.91 -8.65
CA ASN A 19 -8.46 -7.29 -8.91
C ASN A 19 -9.37 -8.21 -8.10
N VAL A 20 -9.98 -9.19 -8.75
CA VAL A 20 -10.69 -10.28 -8.08
C VAL A 20 -9.69 -11.42 -7.90
N GLY A 21 -9.24 -11.62 -6.67
CA GLY A 21 -8.22 -12.61 -6.34
C GLY A 21 -8.79 -14.00 -6.03
N TYR A 22 -10.04 -14.05 -5.56
CA TYR A 22 -10.68 -15.29 -5.14
C TYR A 22 -12.18 -15.26 -5.44
N ILE A 23 -12.70 -16.41 -5.87
CA ILE A 23 -14.13 -16.67 -6.01
C ILE A 23 -14.41 -18.13 -5.67
N GLU A 24 -15.45 -18.36 -4.87
CA GLU A 24 -15.95 -19.70 -4.55
C GLU A 24 -17.47 -19.68 -4.44
N GLY A 25 -18.12 -20.74 -4.89
CA GLY A 25 -19.57 -20.91 -4.80
C GLY A 25 -20.06 -22.17 -5.51
N GLY A 26 -21.22 -22.66 -5.08
CA GLY A 26 -21.81 -23.91 -5.57
C GLY A 26 -21.17 -25.17 -4.99
N THR A 27 -21.84 -26.31 -5.18
CA THR A 27 -21.46 -27.59 -4.56
C THR A 27 -21.32 -28.75 -5.55
N ALA A 28 -22.08 -28.72 -6.65
CA ALA A 28 -22.06 -29.76 -7.68
C ALA A 28 -22.47 -29.18 -9.04
N SER A 29 -22.06 -29.83 -10.13
CA SER A 29 -22.33 -29.36 -11.51
C SER A 29 -23.81 -29.35 -11.89
N ASN A 30 -24.66 -30.03 -11.13
CA ASN A 30 -26.10 -30.18 -11.36
C ASN A 30 -26.95 -29.53 -10.26
N VAL A 31 -26.35 -28.78 -9.35
CA VAL A 31 -27.03 -28.05 -8.27
C VAL A 31 -26.83 -26.56 -8.53
N ILE A 32 -27.92 -25.79 -8.54
CA ILE A 32 -27.87 -24.34 -8.66
C ILE A 32 -27.21 -23.79 -7.39
N ALA A 33 -26.18 -22.97 -7.54
CA ALA A 33 -25.51 -22.34 -6.41
C ALA A 33 -26.43 -21.31 -5.74
N GLU A 34 -26.61 -21.42 -4.42
CA GLU A 34 -27.42 -20.47 -3.63
C GLU A 34 -26.63 -19.21 -3.26
N GLU A 35 -25.32 -19.35 -3.07
CA GLU A 35 -24.43 -18.25 -2.68
C GLU A 35 -23.05 -18.37 -3.32
N LEU A 36 -22.34 -17.25 -3.36
CA LEU A 36 -20.94 -17.16 -3.78
C LEU A 36 -20.20 -16.11 -2.93
N THR A 37 -18.93 -16.36 -2.67
CA THR A 37 -18.01 -15.43 -2.01
C THR A 37 -16.99 -14.93 -3.04
N ILE A 38 -16.71 -13.63 -3.01
CA ILE A 38 -15.71 -12.97 -3.86
C ILE A 38 -14.79 -12.15 -2.96
N ASP A 39 -13.48 -12.40 -3.05
CA ASP A 39 -12.49 -11.49 -2.48
C ASP A 39 -11.86 -10.67 -3.59
N ALA A 40 -11.94 -9.36 -3.43
CA ALA A 40 -11.41 -8.39 -4.37
C ALA A 40 -10.57 -7.34 -3.66
N GLU A 41 -9.53 -6.87 -4.33
CA GLU A 41 -8.68 -5.77 -3.92
C GLU A 41 -8.92 -4.58 -4.84
N VAL A 42 -9.02 -3.39 -4.25
CA VAL A 42 -8.97 -2.12 -4.97
C VAL A 42 -7.75 -1.32 -4.54
N ARG A 43 -7.10 -0.65 -5.49
CA ARG A 43 -6.00 0.29 -5.21
C ARG A 43 -6.21 1.59 -5.95
N GLY A 44 -5.75 2.67 -5.34
CA GLY A 44 -5.61 3.98 -5.96
C GLY A 44 -4.28 4.59 -5.56
N GLU A 45 -3.72 5.38 -6.46
CA GLU A 45 -2.47 6.12 -6.19
C GLU A 45 -2.61 7.11 -5.04
N THR A 46 -3.83 7.60 -4.78
CA THR A 46 -4.19 8.40 -3.63
C THR A 46 -5.37 7.76 -2.90
N THR A 47 -5.61 8.16 -1.64
CA THR A 47 -6.78 7.70 -0.88
C THR A 47 -8.08 7.98 -1.65
N GLY A 48 -8.27 9.19 -2.19
CA GLY A 48 -9.47 9.52 -2.96
C GLY A 48 -9.66 8.67 -4.22
N LEU A 49 -8.57 8.30 -4.90
CA LEU A 49 -8.62 7.39 -6.06
C LEU A 49 -8.97 5.95 -5.67
N MET A 50 -8.51 5.49 -4.50
CA MET A 50 -8.90 4.19 -3.96
C MET A 50 -10.39 4.19 -3.58
N GLU A 51 -10.86 5.25 -2.93
CA GLU A 51 -12.28 5.41 -2.56
C GLU A 51 -13.21 5.49 -3.77
N TYR A 52 -12.78 6.16 -4.86
CA TYR A 52 -13.47 6.13 -6.14
C TYR A 52 -13.62 4.69 -6.65
N MET A 53 -12.52 3.94 -6.72
CA MET A 53 -12.55 2.56 -7.24
C MET A 53 -13.39 1.63 -6.36
N ARG A 54 -13.35 1.80 -5.03
CA ARG A 54 -14.22 1.08 -4.08
C ARG A 54 -15.68 1.38 -4.35
N THR A 55 -16.04 2.66 -4.45
CA THR A 55 -17.42 3.11 -4.67
C THR A 55 -17.97 2.57 -6.00
N GLU A 56 -17.18 2.64 -7.07
CA GLU A 56 -17.58 2.09 -8.37
C GLU A 56 -17.71 0.56 -8.35
N LEU A 57 -16.82 -0.13 -7.63
CA LEU A 57 -16.91 -1.57 -7.46
C LEU A 57 -18.20 -1.95 -6.74
N GLU A 58 -18.50 -1.31 -5.61
CA GLU A 58 -19.75 -1.54 -4.88
C GLU A 58 -20.96 -1.26 -5.75
N ARG A 59 -20.99 -0.13 -6.47
CA ARG A 59 -22.07 0.21 -7.41
C ARG A 59 -22.29 -0.88 -8.45
N VAL A 60 -21.22 -1.40 -9.03
CA VAL A 60 -21.28 -2.49 -10.02
C VAL A 60 -21.79 -3.79 -9.41
N LEU A 61 -21.39 -4.12 -8.19
CA LEU A 61 -21.84 -5.32 -7.47
C LEU A 61 -23.33 -5.23 -7.15
N TYR A 62 -23.80 -4.11 -6.60
CA TYR A 62 -25.22 -3.88 -6.33
C TYR A 62 -26.07 -3.94 -7.60
N ALA A 63 -25.65 -3.26 -8.68
CA ALA A 63 -26.38 -3.29 -9.95
C ALA A 63 -26.44 -4.71 -10.56
N ALA A 64 -25.37 -5.50 -10.43
CA ALA A 64 -25.38 -6.89 -10.88
C ALA A 64 -26.31 -7.78 -10.05
N ALA A 65 -26.36 -7.55 -8.73
CA ALA A 65 -27.25 -8.27 -7.83
C ALA A 65 -28.72 -7.95 -8.16
N GLU A 66 -29.05 -6.67 -8.30
CA GLU A 66 -30.39 -6.19 -8.68
C GLU A 66 -30.84 -6.76 -10.03
N MET A 67 -29.97 -6.74 -11.05
CA MET A 67 -30.28 -7.28 -12.38
C MET A 67 -30.64 -8.77 -12.38
N HIS A 68 -30.16 -9.51 -11.37
CA HIS A 68 -30.36 -10.96 -11.25
C HIS A 68 -31.24 -11.34 -10.06
N ASP A 69 -31.96 -10.38 -9.45
CA ASP A 69 -32.83 -10.61 -8.28
C ASP A 69 -32.09 -11.34 -7.14
N CYS A 70 -30.86 -10.89 -6.87
CA CYS A 70 -29.97 -11.40 -5.83
C CYS A 70 -29.62 -10.30 -4.83
N ASP A 71 -29.17 -10.71 -3.64
CA ASP A 71 -28.60 -9.80 -2.63
C ASP A 71 -27.07 -9.79 -2.68
N VAL A 72 -26.47 -8.68 -2.26
CA VAL A 72 -25.01 -8.56 -2.08
C VAL A 72 -24.68 -7.80 -0.80
N THR A 73 -23.68 -8.28 -0.05
CA THR A 73 -23.21 -7.66 1.20
C THR A 73 -21.71 -7.41 1.14
N PRO A 74 -21.25 -6.28 0.56
CA PRO A 74 -19.84 -5.91 0.55
C PRO A 74 -19.33 -5.69 1.98
N ARG A 75 -18.10 -6.12 2.26
CA ARG A 75 -17.40 -5.87 3.53
C ARG A 75 -15.95 -5.50 3.24
N VAL A 76 -15.48 -4.43 3.87
CA VAL A 76 -14.07 -4.05 3.85
C VAL A 76 -13.34 -4.87 4.91
N ILE A 77 -12.40 -5.71 4.47
CA ILE A 77 -11.60 -6.56 5.37
C ILE A 77 -10.37 -5.79 5.90
N SER A 78 -9.72 -5.02 5.03
CA SER A 78 -8.55 -4.21 5.35
C SER A 78 -8.46 -3.02 4.43
N GLU A 79 -7.91 -1.92 4.92
CA GLU A 79 -7.55 -0.74 4.14
C GLU A 79 -6.21 -0.18 4.66
N SER A 80 -5.55 0.64 3.85
CA SER A 80 -4.41 1.44 4.28
C SER A 80 -4.44 2.77 3.54
N PRO A 81 -4.47 3.91 4.23
CA PRO A 81 -4.48 5.21 3.59
C PRO A 81 -3.13 5.49 2.94
N ARG A 82 -3.10 6.44 2.01
CA ARG A 82 -1.85 7.06 1.60
C ARG A 82 -1.44 8.10 2.64
N THR A 83 -0.20 7.99 3.11
CA THR A 83 0.46 9.02 3.90
C THR A 83 1.87 9.22 3.39
N ASP A 84 2.19 10.45 2.99
CA ASP A 84 3.52 10.80 2.49
C ASP A 84 4.43 11.25 3.65
N SER A 85 5.73 10.97 3.52
CA SER A 85 6.75 11.45 4.45
C SER A 85 6.82 12.97 4.46
N ASP A 86 6.98 13.56 5.65
CA ASP A 86 7.22 14.99 5.81
C ASP A 86 8.58 15.39 5.21
N PRO A 87 8.64 16.41 4.33
CA PRO A 87 9.90 16.82 3.68
C PRO A 87 11.01 17.16 4.68
N ALA A 88 10.69 17.82 5.79
CA ALA A 88 11.66 18.22 6.80
C ALA A 88 12.32 17.01 7.50
N LEU A 89 11.53 16.00 7.88
CA LEU A 89 12.06 14.81 8.54
C LEU A 89 12.82 13.92 7.53
N ARG A 90 12.30 13.78 6.31
CA ARG A 90 12.96 13.09 5.20
C ARG A 90 14.33 13.70 4.88
N GLU A 91 14.43 15.02 4.79
CA GLU A 91 15.68 15.74 4.53
C GLU A 91 16.70 15.53 5.68
N LEU A 92 16.24 15.55 6.93
CA LEU A 92 17.07 15.27 8.08
C LEU A 92 17.64 13.85 8.04
N VAL A 93 16.80 12.83 7.79
CA VAL A 93 17.24 11.44 7.63
C VAL A 93 18.23 11.32 6.48
N GLY A 94 17.94 11.93 5.33
CA GLY A 94 18.82 11.91 4.17
C GLY A 94 20.18 12.56 4.46
N SER A 95 20.20 13.66 5.22
CA SER A 95 21.44 14.31 5.67
C SER A 95 22.24 13.46 6.63
N ALA A 96 21.58 12.73 7.53
CA ALA A 96 22.23 11.78 8.44
C ALA A 96 22.78 10.55 7.70
N ALA A 97 22.14 10.13 6.61
CA ALA A 97 22.56 8.96 5.83
C ALA A 97 23.79 9.22 4.96
N ARG A 98 23.89 10.39 4.31
CA ARG A 98 24.99 10.73 3.37
C ARG A 98 26.42 10.47 3.88
N PRO A 99 26.80 10.77 5.14
CA PRO A 99 28.15 10.52 5.63
C PRO A 99 28.40 9.07 6.09
N VAL A 100 27.37 8.22 6.17
CA VAL A 100 27.52 6.84 6.64
C VAL A 100 28.25 6.02 5.57
N GLY A 101 29.39 5.43 5.95
CA GLY A 101 30.13 4.53 5.06
C GLY A 101 29.26 3.35 4.61
N GLY A 102 29.25 3.08 3.30
CA GLY A 102 28.37 2.09 2.66
C GLY A 102 27.10 2.68 2.05
N VAL A 103 26.77 3.95 2.30
CA VAL A 103 25.67 4.65 1.60
C VAL A 103 26.19 5.28 0.32
N ASP A 104 25.95 4.64 -0.82
CA ASP A 104 26.37 5.18 -2.13
C ASP A 104 25.45 6.30 -2.65
N ARG A 105 24.15 6.20 -2.35
CA ARG A 105 23.14 7.13 -2.85
C ARG A 105 21.98 7.27 -1.88
N VAL A 106 21.55 8.50 -1.66
CA VAL A 106 20.29 8.84 -0.99
C VAL A 106 19.28 9.26 -2.06
N ILE A 107 18.17 8.54 -2.13
CA ILE A 107 17.02 8.86 -3.00
C ILE A 107 15.96 9.47 -2.10
N GLU A 108 15.59 10.72 -2.35
CA GLU A 108 14.63 11.42 -1.49
C GLU A 108 13.22 10.84 -1.61
N THR A 109 12.77 10.57 -2.83
CA THR A 109 11.44 9.99 -3.09
C THR A 109 11.50 9.03 -4.25
N THR A 110 10.73 7.96 -4.15
CA THR A 110 10.50 7.03 -5.24
C THR A 110 9.07 6.50 -5.17
N GLU A 111 8.50 6.15 -6.31
CA GLU A 111 7.21 5.46 -6.34
C GLU A 111 7.42 4.02 -5.87
N PHE A 112 6.92 3.69 -4.69
CA PHE A 112 7.11 2.36 -4.12
C PHE A 112 6.11 1.32 -4.67
N GLY A 113 4.93 1.76 -5.12
CA GLY A 113 3.96 0.92 -5.82
C GLY A 113 3.30 -0.18 -4.98
N VAL A 114 3.52 -0.18 -3.67
CA VAL A 114 2.93 -1.11 -2.69
C VAL A 114 2.20 -0.35 -1.58
N SER A 115 1.31 -1.06 -0.89
CA SER A 115 0.56 -0.55 0.26
C SER A 115 1.24 -1.00 1.54
N GLU A 116 1.34 -0.10 2.52
CA GLU A 116 1.95 -0.35 3.83
C GLU A 116 1.04 0.19 4.93
N ASP A 117 0.85 -0.56 6.02
CA ASP A 117 -0.04 -0.17 7.13
C ASP A 117 0.59 0.86 8.08
N VAL A 118 1.92 1.05 8.00
CA VAL A 118 2.67 2.10 8.71
C VAL A 118 2.13 3.49 8.43
N THR A 119 1.43 3.69 7.31
CA THR A 119 0.80 4.97 6.96
C THR A 119 -0.24 5.40 7.99
N TYR A 120 -0.91 4.48 8.69
CA TYR A 120 -1.78 4.82 9.82
C TYR A 120 -1.01 5.46 10.98
N LEU A 121 0.19 4.93 11.28
CA LEU A 121 1.04 5.48 12.34
C LEU A 121 1.58 6.85 11.93
N MET A 122 2.01 6.99 10.68
CA MET A 122 2.46 8.26 10.12
C MET A 122 1.37 9.33 10.16
N ASP A 123 0.15 9.01 9.68
CA ASP A 123 -1.01 9.91 9.69
C ASP A 123 -1.35 10.33 11.13
N ARG A 124 -1.31 9.39 12.08
CA ARG A 124 -1.60 9.68 13.48
C ARG A 124 -0.58 10.64 14.11
N VAL A 125 0.70 10.53 13.76
CA VAL A 125 1.77 11.43 14.22
C VAL A 125 1.58 12.81 13.60
N GLN A 126 1.36 12.89 12.29
CA GLN A 126 1.16 14.14 11.56
C GLN A 126 -0.06 14.91 12.06
N ARG A 127 -1.19 14.23 12.30
CA ARG A 127 -2.39 14.83 12.89
C ARG A 127 -2.18 15.35 14.32
N ALA A 128 -1.19 14.84 15.03
CA ALA A 128 -0.79 15.35 16.34
C ALA A 128 0.16 16.55 16.27
N GLY A 129 0.52 17.00 15.06
CA GLY A 129 1.51 18.07 14.84
C GLY A 129 2.96 17.59 14.86
N GLY A 130 3.21 16.27 14.87
CA GLY A 130 4.55 15.71 14.72
C GLY A 130 4.91 15.49 13.24
N LEU A 131 6.17 15.14 12.99
CA LEU A 131 6.65 14.76 11.66
C LEU A 131 6.82 13.24 11.57
N ALA A 132 6.49 12.65 10.42
CA ALA A 132 6.64 11.24 10.13
C ALA A 132 7.35 11.03 8.79
N SER A 133 8.17 9.98 8.70
CA SER A 133 8.86 9.62 7.47
C SER A 133 9.02 8.11 7.37
N TYR A 134 8.76 7.56 6.20
CA TYR A 134 9.07 6.19 5.84
C TYR A 134 10.45 6.12 5.18
N VAL A 135 11.27 5.15 5.57
CA VAL A 135 12.67 5.02 5.13
C VAL A 135 12.89 3.61 4.62
N LEU A 136 13.41 3.50 3.40
CA LEU A 136 13.87 2.25 2.82
C LEU A 136 15.40 2.21 2.86
N ILE A 137 15.95 1.14 3.41
CA ILE A 137 17.38 0.83 3.31
C ILE A 137 17.56 -0.06 2.07
N GLY A 138 18.27 0.45 1.07
CA GLY A 138 18.58 -0.33 -0.12
C GLY A 138 19.48 -1.52 0.22
N THR A 139 19.24 -2.64 -0.44
CA THR A 139 20.03 -3.87 -0.34
C THR A 139 19.97 -4.59 -1.69
N ASP A 140 21.01 -5.35 -2.04
CA ASP A 140 20.91 -6.25 -3.17
C ASP A 140 19.99 -7.41 -2.80
N HIS A 141 19.10 -7.79 -3.71
CA HIS A 141 18.15 -8.87 -3.49
C HIS A 141 17.93 -9.63 -4.81
N PRO A 142 18.03 -10.97 -4.82
CA PRO A 142 17.96 -11.74 -6.05
C PRO A 142 16.56 -11.76 -6.67
N THR A 143 15.52 -11.53 -5.86
CA THR A 143 14.10 -11.60 -6.25
C THR A 143 13.24 -10.66 -5.41
N ASN A 144 11.96 -10.47 -5.75
CA ASN A 144 11.06 -9.51 -5.09
C ASN A 144 10.65 -9.94 -3.67
N HIS A 145 10.13 -9.01 -2.84
CA HIS A 145 9.84 -9.18 -1.41
C HIS A 145 8.96 -10.39 -1.05
N HIS A 146 7.97 -10.74 -1.88
CA HIS A 146 7.00 -11.82 -1.58
C HIS A 146 7.26 -13.06 -2.43
N THR A 147 8.53 -13.44 -2.58
CA THR A 147 8.91 -14.64 -3.32
C THR A 147 9.58 -15.68 -2.41
N PRO A 148 9.47 -16.99 -2.71
CA PRO A 148 10.09 -18.05 -1.89
C PRO A 148 11.62 -17.98 -1.83
N THR A 149 12.24 -17.21 -2.72
CA THR A 149 13.69 -17.02 -2.85
C THR A 149 14.12 -15.61 -2.48
N PHE A 150 13.26 -14.85 -1.79
CA PHE A 150 13.61 -13.54 -1.26
C PHE A 150 14.80 -13.67 -0.32
N ASP A 151 15.77 -12.78 -0.49
CA ASP A 151 16.97 -12.69 0.31
C ASP A 151 17.50 -11.25 0.27
N ILE A 152 18.40 -10.91 1.20
CA ILE A 152 19.03 -9.59 1.28
C ILE A 152 20.54 -9.73 1.49
N ASP A 153 21.29 -8.72 1.08
CA ASP A 153 22.69 -8.58 1.49
C ASP A 153 22.77 -8.10 2.94
N GLU A 154 23.17 -8.99 3.86
CA GLU A 154 23.28 -8.71 5.30
C GLU A 154 24.24 -7.56 5.64
N GLU A 155 25.21 -7.21 4.77
CA GLU A 155 26.06 -6.02 4.98
C GLU A 155 25.22 -4.73 5.04
N SER A 156 24.05 -4.73 4.40
CA SER A 156 23.09 -3.62 4.41
C SER A 156 22.47 -3.39 5.80
N LEU A 157 22.45 -4.40 6.67
CA LEU A 157 21.86 -4.29 8.02
C LEU A 157 22.66 -3.33 8.89
N GLU A 158 23.99 -3.44 8.90
CA GLU A 158 24.85 -2.55 9.70
C GLU A 158 24.75 -1.10 9.20
N ILE A 159 24.69 -0.91 7.88
CA ILE A 159 24.48 0.40 7.26
C ILE A 159 23.13 0.98 7.73
N GLY A 160 22.05 0.20 7.65
CA GLY A 160 20.72 0.60 8.10
C GLY A 160 20.68 1.00 9.58
N VAL A 161 21.30 0.22 10.46
CA VAL A 161 21.40 0.54 11.90
C VAL A 161 22.12 1.86 12.12
N ARG A 162 23.24 2.11 11.42
CA ARG A 162 24.00 3.37 11.53
C ARG A 162 23.17 4.56 11.07
N VAL A 163 22.54 4.46 9.88
CA VAL A 163 21.67 5.51 9.33
C VAL A 163 20.54 5.86 10.29
N LEU A 164 19.80 4.86 10.79
CA LEU A 164 18.68 5.09 11.70
C LEU A 164 19.14 5.65 13.05
N SER A 165 20.25 5.15 13.59
CA SER A 165 20.80 5.65 14.86
C SER A 165 21.24 7.11 14.78
N ASP A 166 21.92 7.49 13.70
CA ASP A 166 22.40 8.86 13.50
C ASP A 166 21.25 9.82 13.17
N ALA A 167 20.24 9.36 12.41
CA ALA A 167 19.01 10.11 12.21
C ALA A 167 18.26 10.38 13.53
N ILE A 168 18.10 9.37 14.40
CA ILE A 168 17.47 9.54 15.72
C ILE A 168 18.25 10.56 16.57
N ARG A 169 19.59 10.48 16.58
CA ARG A 169 20.44 11.44 17.29
C ARG A 169 20.29 12.85 16.74
N GLU A 170 20.16 13.01 15.43
CA GLU A 170 19.97 14.32 14.80
C GLU A 170 18.57 14.88 15.10
N CYS A 171 17.52 14.05 15.06
CA CYS A 171 16.17 14.45 15.48
C CYS A 171 16.17 14.94 16.94
N SER A 172 16.86 14.23 17.84
CA SER A 172 16.98 14.63 19.23
C SER A 172 17.73 15.96 19.41
N ARG A 173 18.68 16.28 18.54
CA ARG A 173 19.47 17.52 18.61
C ARG A 173 18.75 18.71 18.00
N ARG A 174 18.09 18.53 16.85
CA ARG A 174 17.43 19.61 16.11
C ARG A 174 16.01 19.89 16.57
N GLN A 175 15.31 18.87 17.07
CA GLN A 175 13.88 18.92 17.39
C GLN A 175 13.07 19.57 16.26
N PRO A 176 13.13 18.98 15.05
CA PRO A 176 12.45 19.52 13.87
C PRO A 176 10.93 19.54 14.02
#